data_AF-A0A937MGA0-F1
#
_entry.id   AF-A0A937MGA0-F1
#
_cell.length_a   1.000
_cell.length_b   1.000
_cell.length_c   1.000
_cell.angle_alpha   90.00
_cell.angle_beta   90.00
_cell.angle_gamma   90.00
#
_symmetry.space_group_name_H-M   'P 1'
#
loop_
_entity.id
_entity.type
_entity.pdbx_description
1 polymer ?
#
loop_
_entity_poly.entity_id
_entity_poly.type
_entity_poly.pdbx_seq_one_letter_code
_entity_poly.pdbx_strand_id
1 'polypeptide(L)' 'MGDTTVLDVKGLGCPVPILRANRAVKEMIPGDTLEILATDSDAPQDFEIFCDNTGHRYLGCEKQDDVFVIRLEIVT' A
#
# COMPACT_ATOMS: atom_id res chain seq x y z
N MET A 1 -12.47 10.24 -11.15
CA MET A 1 -12.41 8.77 -11.25
C MET A 1 -10.93 8.49 -11.12
N GLY A 2 -10.48 8.19 -9.90
CA GLY A 2 -9.04 8.07 -9.62
C GLY A 2 -8.48 6.81 -10.26
N ASP A 3 -7.20 6.86 -10.61
CA ASP A 3 -6.51 5.73 -11.20
C ASP A 3 -6.08 4.74 -10.11
N THR A 4 -6.08 3.44 -10.44
CA THR A 4 -5.61 2.40 -9.52
C THR A 4 -4.22 1.94 -9.96
N THR A 5 -3.23 2.19 -9.11
CA THR A 5 -1.86 1.71 -9.33
C THR A 5 -1.63 0.46 -8.51
N VAL A 6 -1.14 -0.61 -9.15
CA VAL A 6 -0.80 -1.86 -8.46
C VAL A 6 0.71 -1.92 -8.23
N LEU A 7 1.12 -2.13 -6.99
CA LEU A 7 2.49 -2.24 -6.56
C LEU A 7 2.78 -3.66 -6.05
N ASP A 8 3.50 -4.43 -6.86
CA ASP A 8 3.95 -5.77 -6.48
C ASP A 8 5.23 -5.71 -5.65
N VAL A 9 5.12 -6.11 -4.38
CA VAL A 9 6.23 -6.21 -3.42
C VAL A 9 6.29 -7.60 -2.78
N LYS A 10 5.75 -8.62 -3.47
CA LYS A 10 5.81 -10.01 -2.98
C LYS A 10 7.27 -10.45 -2.85
N GLY A 11 7.57 -11.19 -1.78
CA GLY A 11 8.92 -11.68 -1.49
C GLY A 11 9.94 -10.61 -1.08
N LEU A 12 9.53 -9.34 -0.93
CA LEU A 12 10.38 -8.27 -0.40
C LEU A 12 10.14 -8.14 1.10
N GLY A 13 11.18 -8.37 1.90
CA GLY A 13 11.13 -8.16 3.34
C GLY A 13 11.17 -6.69 3.74
N CYS A 14 10.66 -6.39 4.93
CA CYS A 14 10.75 -5.08 5.56
C CYS A 14 12.22 -4.56 5.56
N PRO A 15 12.49 -3.28 5.21
CA PRO A 15 11.55 -2.17 5.00
C PRO A 15 11.23 -1.86 3.52
N VAL A 16 11.56 -2.75 2.59
CA VAL A 16 11.46 -2.46 1.15
C VAL A 16 10.02 -2.15 0.67
N PRO A 17 8.97 -2.85 1.13
CA PRO A 17 7.59 -2.56 0.73
C PRO A 17 7.15 -1.12 1.00
N ILE A 18 7.46 -0.62 2.19
CA ILE A 18 7.09 0.73 2.62
C ILE A 18 7.85 1.80 1.82
N LEU A 19 9.14 1.58 1.55
CA LEU A 19 9.93 2.51 0.73
C LEU A 19 9.40 2.60 -0.70
N ARG A 20 8.99 1.47 -1.28
CA ARG A 20 8.39 1.43 -2.62
C ARG A 20 7.03 2.13 -2.65
N ALA A 21 6.19 1.87 -1.65
CA ALA A 21 4.90 2.52 -1.52
C ALA A 21 5.06 4.04 -1.35
N ASN A 22 5.96 4.50 -0.47
CA ASN A 22 6.27 5.91 -0.29
C ASN A 22 6.71 6.60 -1.59
N ARG A 23 7.47 5.89 -2.44
CA ARG A 23 7.84 6.41 -3.75
C ARG A 23 6.65 6.46 -4.71
N ALA A 24 5.83 5.42 -4.75
CA ALA A 24 4.64 5.37 -5.60
C ALA A 24 3.64 6.48 -5.25
N VAL A 25 3.31 6.65 -3.96
CA VAL A 25 2.36 7.69 -3.53
C VAL A 25 2.82 9.11 -3.89
N LYS A 26 4.13 9.36 -3.98
CA LYS A 26 4.69 10.66 -4.40
C LYS A 26 4.51 10.96 -5.89
N GLU A 27 4.33 9.93 -6.71
CA GLU A 27 4.10 10.06 -8.15
C GLU A 27 2.59 10.01 -8.49
N MET A 28 1.73 9.74 -7.50
CA MET A 28 0.27 9.63 -7.63
C MET A 28 -0.43 10.93 -7.23
N ILE A 29 -1.67 11.08 -7.67
CA ILE A 29 -2.48 12.27 -7.37
C ILE A 29 -3.56 11.96 -6.32
N PRO A 30 -4.04 12.98 -5.58
CA PRO A 30 -5.16 12.81 -4.66
C PRO A 30 -6.40 12.23 -5.36
N GLY A 31 -6.99 11.20 -4.76
CA GLY A 31 -8.10 10.42 -5.29
C GLY A 31 -7.67 9.12 -5.97
N ASP A 32 -6.38 8.92 -6.25
CA ASP A 32 -5.87 7.65 -6.75
C ASP A 32 -5.84 6.58 -5.65
N THR A 33 -5.90 5.32 -6.08
CA THR A 33 -5.82 4.16 -5.19
C THR A 33 -4.53 3.39 -5.46
N LEU A 34 -3.74 3.14 -4.42
CA LEU A 34 -2.58 2.26 -4.45
C LEU A 34 -2.98 0.90 -3.89
N GLU A 35 -2.85 -0.14 -4.72
CA GLU A 35 -3.03 -1.54 -4.31
C GLU A 35 -1.66 -2.19 -4.19
N ILE A 36 -1.30 -2.65 -3.00
CA ILE A 36 -0.03 -3.30 -2.70
C ILE A 36 -0.24 -4.81 -2.57
N LEU A 37 0.57 -5.59 -3.28
CA LEU A 37 0.61 -7.05 -3.17
C LEU A 37 1.85 -7.45 -2.35
N ALA A 38 1.64 -7.95 -1.13
CA ALA A 38 2.70 -8.39 -0.24
C ALA A 38 2.46 -9.84 0.19
N THR A 39 3.51 -10.62 0.43
CA THR A 39 3.41 -11.97 1.04
C THR A 39 3.76 -11.96 2.53
N ASP A 40 4.11 -10.79 3.06
CA ASP A 40 4.54 -10.61 4.44
C ASP A 40 3.32 -10.46 5.36
N SER A 41 3.31 -11.17 6.48
CA SER A 41 2.23 -11.10 7.48
C SER A 41 2.18 -9.76 8.22
N ASP A 42 3.31 -9.05 8.31
CA ASP A 42 3.41 -7.78 9.02
C ASP A 42 3.05 -6.59 8.11
N ALA A 43 3.00 -6.80 6.79
CA ALA A 43 2.71 -5.74 5.82
C ALA A 43 1.39 -4.99 6.10
N PRO A 44 0.24 -5.64 6.37
CA PRO A 44 -1.00 -4.90 6.65
C PRO A 44 -0.87 -3.90 7.80
N GLN A 45 -0.20 -4.29 8.89
CA GLN A 45 0.01 -3.43 10.05
C GLN A 45 0.99 -2.29 9.73
N ASP A 46 2.09 -2.58 9.02
CA ASP A 46 3.03 -1.56 8.58
C ASP A 46 2.37 -0.53 7.66
N PHE A 47 1.48 -0.97 6.77
CA PHE A 47 0.74 -0.11 5.84
C PHE A 47 -0.34 0.73 6.52
N GLU A 48 -1.00 0.20 7.55
CA GLU A 48 -1.93 0.96 8.39
C GLU A 48 -1.19 2.11 9.09
N ILE A 49 -0.05 1.81 9.73
CA ILE A 49 0.81 2.80 10.38
C ILE A 49 1.37 3.81 9.36
N PHE A 50 1.74 3.35 8.17
CA PHE A 50 2.19 4.22 7.08
C PHE A 50 1.12 5.21 6.65
N CYS A 51 -0.12 4.77 6.49
CA CYS A 51 -1.25 5.64 6.16
C CYS A 51 -1.47 6.70 7.25
N ASP A 52 -1.43 6.29 8.52
CA ASP A 52 -1.60 7.20 9.67
C ASP A 52 -0.49 8.28 9.70
N ASN A 53 0.76 7.89 9.43
CA ASN A 53 1.90 8.82 9.40
C ASN A 53 1.93 9.74 8.17
N THR A 54 1.44 9.29 7.02
CA THR A 54 1.44 10.07 5.77
C THR A 54 0.18 10.90 5.57
N GLY A 55 -0.90 10.59 6.30
CA GLY A 55 -2.20 11.21 6.11
C GLY A 55 -2.99 10.63 4.93
N HIS A 56 -2.55 9.52 4.35
CA HIS A 56 -3.31 8.78 3.35
C HIS A 56 -4.42 7.95 3.99
N ARG A 57 -5.43 7.57 3.20
CA ARG A 57 -6.57 6.81 3.71
C ARG A 57 -6.35 5.32 3.49
N TYR A 58 -6.21 4.57 4.57
CA TYR A 58 -6.22 3.12 4.49
C TYR A 58 -7.63 2.61 4.13
N LEU A 59 -7.75 1.88 3.02
CA LEU A 59 -9.04 1.32 2.56
C LEU A 59 -9.27 -0.09 3.09
N GLY A 60 -8.21 -0.82 3.42
CA GLY A 60 -8.28 -2.16 3.99
C GLY A 60 -7.22 -3.09 3.44
N CYS A 61 -7.21 -4.32 3.97
CA CYS A 61 -6.43 -5.42 3.41
C CYS A 61 -7.33 -6.62 3.18
N GLU A 62 -7.01 -7.38 2.13
CA GLU A 62 -7.65 -8.64 1.80
C GLU A 62 -6.56 -9.70 1.66
N LYS A 63 -6.75 -10.85 2.30
CA LYS A 63 -5.83 -11.98 2.15
C LYS A 63 -6.37 -12.91 1.07
N GLN A 64 -5.65 -13.03 -0.04
CA GLN A 64 -5.91 -13.97 -1.12
C GLN A 64 -4.79 -15.01 -1.13
N ASP A 65 -5.12 -16.24 -0.71
CA ASP A 65 -4.18 -17.35 -0.54
C ASP A 65 -2.99 -16.96 0.36
N ASP A 66 -1.77 -16.87 -0.20
CA ASP A 66 -0.54 -16.47 0.47
C ASP A 66 -0.14 -14.99 0.21
N VAL A 67 -1.04 -14.20 -0.38
CA VAL A 67 -0.80 -12.80 -0.73
C VAL A 67 -1.79 -11.88 0.00
N PHE A 68 -1.25 -10.88 0.68
CA PHE A 68 -1.97 -9.74 1.23
C PHE A 68 -2.10 -8.65 0.16
N VAL A 69 -3.35 -8.34 -0.18
CA VAL A 69 -3.75 -7.27 -1.08
C VAL A 69 -4.19 -6.09 -0.22
N ILE A 70 -3.32 -5.10 -0.10
CA ILE A 70 -3.53 -3.93 0.75
C ILE A 70 -3.94 -2.75 -0.12
N ARG A 71 -5.00 -2.04 0.22
CA ARG A 71 -5.49 -0.89 -0.54
C ARG A 71 -5.45 0.36 0.31
N LEU A 72 -4.93 1.43 -0.26
CA LEU A 72 -4.96 2.76 0.33
C LEU A 72 -5.25 3.81 -0.75
N GLU A 73 -5.84 4.91 -0.34
CA GLU A 73 -6.21 6.03 -1.19
C GLU A 73 -5.37 7.25 -0.85
N ILE A 74 -4.90 7.91 -1.90
CA ILE A 74 -4.09 9.11 -1.79
C ILE A 74 -5.03 10.27 -1.48
N VAL A 75 -4.86 10.88 -0.31
CA VAL A 75 -5.69 12.03 0.12
C VAL A 75 -4.97 13.36 -0.09
N THR A 76 -3.64 13.34 -0.11
CA THR A 76 -2.76 14.52 -0.01
C THR A 76 -1.96 14.74 -1.27
#